data_AF-A0A378LPN3-F1
#
_entry.id   AF-A0A378LPN3-F1
#
_cell.length_a   1.000
_cell.length_b   1.000
_cell.length_c   1.000
_cell.angle_alpha   90.00
_cell.angle_beta   90.00
_cell.angle_gamma   90.00
#
_symmetry.space_group_name_H-M   'P 1'
#
loop_
_entity.id
_entity.type
_entity.pdbx_description
1 polymer ?
#
loop_
_entity_poly.entity_id
_entity_poly.type
_entity_poly.pdbx_seq_one_letter_code
_entity_poly.pdbx_strand_id
1 'polypeptide(L)'
;MRSFFDTKTLITQLQLSDKDNLLIYIFNQADENKKFELIKNQNVETIVRIAYHIENIEIFCGRVELKEHWEKIWCAYGVALSHQKNLPLILFFSQPQLNQFDLVRGAFFFHFSQEARKNMKKDFGFSEVESLKIAIQYRSVHAIQRYNEYLYHKIKKANPEESHLLFQELVSNSKRMLPQYGSYGYMVLAEAHGQNCIRLLNNHEIEKAEQEYKLVLEALDNATLILNESQYSIQNASLGFGLKYSNSWGFESPLQAKEFIIKYYEQTLDSMSFSDSAHSIKV
;
A
#
# COMPACT_ATOMS: atom_id res chain seq x y z
N MET A 1 26.97 -10.91 -16.47
CA MET A 1 27.47 -10.07 -15.35
C MET A 1 26.31 -9.20 -14.89
N ARG A 2 25.65 -9.56 -13.78
CA ARG A 2 24.43 -8.90 -13.28
C ARG A 2 24.87 -7.76 -12.35
N SER A 3 24.47 -6.52 -12.62
CA SER A 3 24.83 -5.38 -11.76
C SER A 3 24.28 -5.63 -10.35
N PHE A 4 25.22 -5.76 -9.42
CA PHE A 4 24.99 -5.82 -7.98
C PHE A 4 24.15 -4.61 -7.54
N PHE A 5 23.15 -4.90 -6.70
CA PHE A 5 22.27 -3.99 -5.96
C PHE A 5 22.57 -2.50 -6.09
N ASP A 6 21.58 -1.72 -6.54
CA ASP A 6 21.62 -0.25 -6.50
C ASP A 6 21.35 0.28 -5.08
N THR A 7 21.99 -0.32 -4.07
CA THR A 7 22.08 0.23 -2.72
C THR A 7 22.54 1.69 -2.74
N LYS A 8 23.34 2.06 -3.75
CA LYS A 8 23.84 3.42 -3.95
C LYS A 8 22.72 4.44 -4.06
N THR A 9 21.66 4.21 -4.84
CA THR A 9 20.59 5.22 -5.00
C THR A 9 19.81 5.47 -3.71
N LEU A 10 19.40 4.42 -2.97
CA LEU A 10 18.72 4.57 -1.67
C LEU A 10 19.63 5.19 -0.62
N ILE A 11 20.86 4.69 -0.49
CA ILE A 11 21.83 5.20 0.50
C ILE A 11 22.19 6.66 0.20
N THR A 12 22.47 7.02 -1.05
CA THR A 12 22.82 8.39 -1.43
C THR A 12 21.68 9.36 -1.13
N GLN A 13 20.43 8.96 -1.36
CA GLN A 13 19.29 9.83 -1.10
C GLN A 13 18.92 9.96 0.37
N LEU A 14 19.21 8.93 1.18
CA LEU A 14 19.02 9.00 2.63
C LEU A 14 20.19 9.66 3.34
N GLN A 15 21.38 9.74 2.73
CA GLN A 15 22.56 10.31 3.39
C GLN A 15 22.37 11.79 3.71
N LEU A 16 22.66 12.18 4.95
CA LEU A 16 22.67 13.58 5.37
C LEU A 16 23.75 14.36 4.61
N SER A 17 23.37 15.49 4.05
CA SER A 17 24.27 16.45 3.40
C SER A 17 24.82 17.48 4.40
N ASP A 18 25.83 18.25 4.01
CA ASP A 18 26.35 19.34 4.83
C ASP A 18 25.29 20.39 5.16
N LYS A 19 24.35 20.63 4.23
CA LYS A 19 23.21 21.53 4.46
C LYS A 19 22.27 20.97 5.52
N ASP A 20 22.05 19.65 5.52
CA ASP A 20 21.21 18.99 6.53
C ASP A 20 21.87 19.10 7.92
N ASN A 21 23.18 18.87 8.00
CA ASN A 21 23.95 19.00 9.24
C ASN A 21 23.92 20.43 9.79
N LEU A 22 24.03 21.44 8.92
CA LEU A 22 23.89 22.84 9.33
C LEU A 22 22.48 23.14 9.86
N LEU A 23 21.44 22.64 9.19
CA LEU A 23 20.06 22.80 9.65
C LEU A 23 19.84 22.15 11.01
N ILE A 24 20.36 20.93 11.22
CA ILE A 24 20.31 20.21 12.50
C ILE A 24 20.99 21.04 13.60
N TYR A 25 22.18 21.58 13.31
CA TYR A 25 22.91 22.43 14.27
C TYR A 25 22.09 23.67 14.66
N ILE A 26 21.55 24.41 13.68
CA ILE A 26 20.75 25.60 13.94
C ILE A 26 19.47 25.24 14.71
N PHE A 27 18.80 24.14 14.34
CA PHE A 27 17.59 23.66 15.00
C PHE A 27 17.83 23.37 16.49
N ASN A 28 18.96 22.75 16.84
CA ASN A 28 19.28 22.40 18.23
C ASN A 28 19.61 23.63 19.10
N GLN A 29 20.06 24.73 18.50
CA GLN A 29 20.36 25.98 19.21
C GLN A 29 19.17 26.97 19.23
N ALA A 30 18.19 26.75 18.37
CA ALA A 30 17.03 27.61 18.20
C ALA A 30 16.05 27.52 19.38
N ASP A 31 15.37 28.63 19.68
CA ASP A 31 14.17 28.60 20.50
C ASP A 31 13.01 27.90 19.76
N GLU A 32 11.91 27.64 20.48
CA GLU A 32 10.77 26.88 19.96
C GLU A 32 10.10 27.54 18.74
N ASN A 33 9.91 28.86 18.76
CA ASN A 33 9.29 29.57 17.64
C ASN A 33 10.18 29.46 16.39
N LYS A 34 11.48 29.61 16.58
CA LYS A 34 12.44 29.52 15.49
C LYS A 34 12.53 28.11 14.92
N LYS A 35 12.41 27.07 15.73
CA LYS A 35 12.30 25.68 15.25
C LYS A 35 11.09 25.48 14.34
N PHE A 36 9.92 26.01 14.70
CA PHE A 36 8.74 25.94 13.82
C PHE A 36 8.95 26.65 12.48
N GLU A 37 9.57 27.84 12.48
CA GLU A 37 9.92 28.53 11.24
C GLU A 37 10.90 27.74 10.39
N LEU A 38 11.93 27.15 11.02
CA LEU A 38 12.91 26.33 10.32
C LEU A 38 12.24 25.14 9.63
N ILE A 39 11.32 24.43 10.30
CA ILE A 39 10.60 23.32 9.67
C ILE A 39 9.73 23.81 8.52
N LYS A 40 8.94 24.88 8.72
CA LYS A 40 7.98 25.39 7.72
C LYS A 40 8.63 25.97 6.46
N ASN A 41 9.86 26.48 6.58
CA ASN A 41 10.58 27.12 5.49
C ASN A 41 11.52 26.19 4.71
N GLN A 42 11.59 24.91 5.09
CA GLN A 42 12.44 23.92 4.42
C GLN A 42 11.63 23.04 3.46
N ASN A 43 12.31 22.46 2.48
CA ASN A 43 11.66 21.49 1.60
C ASN A 43 11.39 20.17 2.34
N VAL A 44 10.31 19.51 1.94
CA VAL A 44 9.84 18.25 2.50
C VAL A 44 10.94 17.19 2.45
N GLU A 45 11.69 17.10 1.34
CA GLU A 45 12.73 16.08 1.21
C GLU A 45 13.80 16.22 2.29
N THR A 46 14.18 17.45 2.64
CA THR A 46 15.18 17.70 3.69
C THR A 46 14.64 17.35 5.06
N ILE A 47 13.42 17.79 5.39
CA ILE A 47 12.83 17.49 6.70
C ILE A 47 12.61 15.98 6.88
N VAL A 48 12.09 15.30 5.86
CA VAL A 48 11.88 13.84 5.94
C VAL A 48 13.21 13.09 6.03
N ARG A 49 14.24 13.49 5.27
CA ARG A 49 15.58 12.89 5.34
C ARG A 49 16.22 13.10 6.71
N ILE A 50 16.13 14.29 7.30
CA ILE A 50 16.66 14.56 8.64
C ILE A 50 15.89 13.77 9.70
N ALA A 51 14.55 13.82 9.67
CA ALA A 51 13.70 13.10 10.61
C ALA A 51 13.88 11.57 10.54
N TYR A 52 14.31 11.04 9.40
CA TYR A 52 14.66 9.62 9.29
C TYR A 52 15.89 9.23 10.13
N HIS A 53 16.83 10.15 10.36
CA HIS A 53 18.05 9.90 11.13
C HIS A 53 18.03 10.45 12.55
N ILE A 54 17.25 11.51 12.80
CA ILE A 54 17.32 12.30 14.02
C ILE A 54 15.94 12.33 14.72
N GLU A 55 15.80 11.47 15.73
CA GLU A 55 14.53 11.22 16.44
C GLU A 55 13.94 12.49 17.09
N ASN A 56 14.76 13.37 17.64
CA ASN A 56 14.26 14.60 18.28
C ASN A 56 13.55 15.52 17.27
N ILE A 57 14.03 15.58 16.03
CA ILE A 57 13.41 16.36 14.95
C ILE A 57 12.17 15.64 14.44
N GLU A 58 12.19 14.31 14.34
CA GLU A 58 10.99 13.52 14.04
C GLU A 58 9.85 13.82 15.02
N ILE A 59 10.13 13.71 16.32
CA ILE A 59 9.16 13.97 17.39
C ILE A 59 8.65 15.42 17.30
N PHE A 60 9.53 16.38 17.03
CA PHE A 60 9.14 17.77 16.86
C PHE A 60 8.21 17.98 15.66
N CYS A 61 8.50 17.33 14.53
CA CYS A 61 7.67 17.41 13.33
C CYS A 61 6.26 16.85 13.56
N GLY A 62 6.09 15.88 14.47
CA GLY A 62 4.80 15.29 14.83
C GLY A 62 3.89 16.18 15.70
N ARG A 63 4.33 17.38 16.10
CA ARG A 63 3.57 18.25 17.01
C ARG A 63 2.36 18.92 16.35
N VAL A 64 1.37 19.26 17.16
CA VAL A 64 0.07 19.78 16.70
C VAL A 64 0.17 21.12 15.96
N GLU A 65 1.15 21.95 16.31
CA GLU A 65 1.42 23.26 15.70
C GLU A 65 1.89 23.17 14.24
N LEU A 66 2.33 21.97 13.82
CA LEU A 66 2.71 21.67 12.44
C LEU A 66 1.63 20.87 11.69
N LYS A 67 0.53 20.48 12.35
CA LYS A 67 -0.52 19.65 11.74
C LYS A 67 -1.05 20.26 10.44
N GLU A 68 -1.45 21.53 10.49
CA GLU A 68 -2.01 22.23 9.31
C GLU A 68 -0.97 22.37 8.18
N HIS A 69 0.30 22.56 8.54
CA HIS A 69 1.39 22.65 7.56
C HIS A 69 1.54 21.32 6.79
N TRP A 70 1.62 20.21 7.52
CA TRP A 70 1.72 18.87 6.92
C TRP A 70 0.47 18.46 6.16
N GLU A 71 -0.70 18.82 6.66
CA GLU A 71 -1.99 18.56 6.00
C GLU A 71 -2.05 19.23 4.62
N LYS A 72 -1.62 20.49 4.50
CA LYS A 72 -1.54 21.18 3.20
C LYS A 72 -0.63 20.44 2.22
N ILE A 73 0.52 19.97 2.70
CA ILE A 73 1.47 19.21 1.88
C ILE A 73 0.87 17.86 1.46
N TRP A 74 0.25 17.13 2.38
CA TRP A 74 -0.43 15.86 2.08
C TRP A 74 -1.55 16.04 1.03
N CYS A 75 -2.41 17.04 1.20
CA CYS A 75 -3.48 17.32 0.25
C CYS A 75 -2.91 17.66 -1.14
N ALA A 76 -1.86 18.48 -1.20
CA ALA A 76 -1.18 18.85 -2.44
C ALA A 76 -0.44 17.68 -3.10
N TYR A 77 0.01 16.68 -2.33
CA TYR A 77 0.68 15.51 -2.87
C TYR A 77 -0.21 14.70 -3.82
N GLY A 78 -1.54 14.74 -3.67
CA GLY A 78 -2.47 14.16 -4.65
C GLY A 78 -2.22 14.67 -6.07
N VAL A 79 -1.89 15.95 -6.23
CA VAL A 79 -1.61 16.58 -7.53
C VAL A 79 -0.31 16.04 -8.10
N ALA A 80 0.74 15.97 -7.27
CA ALA A 80 2.04 15.45 -7.66
C ALA A 80 1.94 13.99 -8.12
N LEU A 81 1.21 13.16 -7.38
CA LEU A 81 1.02 11.75 -7.70
C LEU A 81 0.15 11.55 -8.96
N SER A 82 -0.94 12.31 -9.12
CA SER A 82 -1.74 12.29 -10.35
C SER A 82 -0.92 12.66 -11.57
N HIS A 83 -0.12 13.74 -11.48
CA HIS A 83 0.77 14.17 -12.56
C HIS A 83 1.79 13.08 -12.89
N GLN A 84 2.41 12.47 -11.87
CA GLN A 84 3.37 11.39 -12.05
C GLN A 84 2.79 10.16 -12.77
N LYS A 85 1.49 9.89 -12.56
CA LYS A 85 0.78 8.78 -13.20
C LYS A 85 0.09 9.15 -14.52
N ASN A 86 0.26 10.38 -15.01
CA ASN A 86 -0.46 10.92 -16.17
C ASN A 86 -1.99 10.81 -16.04
N LEU A 87 -2.52 11.13 -14.86
CA LEU A 87 -3.95 11.10 -14.52
C LEU A 87 -4.49 12.54 -14.33
N PRO A 88 -5.82 12.73 -14.37
CA PRO A 88 -6.42 14.00 -13.97
C PRO A 88 -5.92 14.45 -12.59
N LEU A 89 -5.60 15.74 -12.47
CA LEU A 89 -5.09 16.31 -11.23
C LEU A 89 -6.19 16.27 -10.16
N ILE A 90 -5.86 15.71 -9.00
CA ILE A 90 -6.75 15.69 -7.84
C ILE A 90 -6.00 16.19 -6.62
N LEU A 91 -6.73 16.77 -5.67
CA LEU A 91 -6.22 16.92 -4.31
C LEU A 91 -6.62 15.71 -3.49
N PHE A 92 -5.76 15.35 -2.54
CA PHE A 92 -6.19 14.43 -1.49
C PHE A 92 -7.05 15.14 -0.47
N PHE A 93 -8.01 14.40 0.06
CA PHE A 93 -8.73 14.80 1.25
C PHE A 93 -7.84 14.68 2.47
N SER A 94 -8.04 15.61 3.39
CA SER A 94 -7.48 15.56 4.73
C SER A 94 -7.90 14.27 5.45
N GLN A 95 -7.02 13.80 6.33
CA GLN A 95 -7.24 12.63 7.18
C GLN A 95 -6.91 13.02 8.63
N PRO A 96 -7.70 13.91 9.26
CA PRO A 96 -7.31 14.62 10.49
C PRO A 96 -7.07 13.72 11.71
N GLN A 97 -7.56 12.47 11.66
CA GLN A 97 -7.35 11.41 12.64
C GLN A 97 -5.96 10.74 12.55
N LEU A 98 -5.19 11.04 11.50
CA LEU A 98 -3.87 10.48 11.26
C LEU A 98 -2.77 11.50 11.57
N ASN A 99 -1.58 10.99 11.85
CA ASN A 99 -0.38 11.82 11.90
C ASN A 99 -0.08 12.32 10.48
N GLN A 100 -0.26 13.62 10.26
CA GLN A 100 -0.07 14.23 8.95
C GLN A 100 1.39 14.18 8.49
N PHE A 101 2.34 14.25 9.42
CA PHE A 101 3.75 14.11 9.09
C PHE A 101 4.06 12.69 8.59
N ASP A 102 3.49 11.65 9.21
CA ASP A 102 3.63 10.27 8.71
C ASP A 102 3.08 10.12 7.29
N LEU A 103 1.93 10.72 6.99
CA LEU A 103 1.38 10.70 5.64
C LEU A 103 2.33 11.34 4.62
N VAL A 104 2.94 12.48 4.97
CA VAL A 104 3.94 13.15 4.13
C VAL A 104 5.20 12.28 3.97
N ARG A 105 5.67 11.62 5.03
CA ARG A 105 6.81 10.67 4.94
C ARG A 105 6.49 9.49 4.04
N GLY A 106 5.32 8.87 4.20
CA GLY A 106 4.85 7.78 3.37
C GLY A 106 4.72 8.18 1.89
N ALA A 107 4.23 9.39 1.62
CA ALA A 107 4.18 9.97 0.28
C ALA A 107 5.59 10.17 -0.31
N PHE A 108 6.51 10.76 0.45
CA PHE A 108 7.89 10.99 0.02
C PHE A 108 8.61 9.68 -0.35
N PHE A 109 8.57 8.67 0.53
CA PHE A 109 9.23 7.39 0.27
C PHE A 109 8.56 6.61 -0.86
N PHE A 110 7.24 6.74 -1.03
CA PHE A 110 6.58 6.19 -2.21
C PHE A 110 7.06 6.89 -3.50
N HIS A 111 7.06 8.21 -3.54
CA HIS A 111 7.60 8.96 -4.68
C HIS A 111 9.03 8.51 -5.02
N PHE A 112 9.88 8.36 -4.00
CA PHE A 112 11.23 7.87 -4.17
C PHE A 112 11.29 6.45 -4.78
N SER A 113 10.44 5.54 -4.33
CA SER A 113 10.35 4.19 -4.93
C SER A 113 10.06 4.24 -6.43
N GLN A 114 9.23 5.19 -6.86
CA GLN A 114 8.86 5.34 -8.27
C GLN A 114 9.98 5.99 -9.09
N GLU A 115 10.74 6.93 -8.52
CA GLU A 115 11.94 7.48 -9.16
C GLU A 115 13.02 6.42 -9.32
N ALA A 116 13.24 5.58 -8.30
CA ALA A 116 14.13 4.42 -8.41
C ALA A 116 13.71 3.48 -9.54
N ARG A 117 12.40 3.16 -9.65
CA ARG A 117 11.86 2.36 -10.76
C ARG A 117 12.15 2.98 -12.12
N LYS A 118 11.87 4.29 -12.29
CA LYS A 118 12.10 5.02 -13.56
C LYS A 118 13.58 5.01 -13.95
N ASN A 119 14.46 5.29 -13.01
CA ASN A 119 15.90 5.35 -13.25
C ASN A 119 16.48 3.97 -13.63
N MET A 120 16.02 2.91 -12.96
CA MET A 120 16.46 1.54 -13.25
C MET A 120 15.81 0.94 -14.51
N LYS A 121 14.74 1.56 -15.03
CA LYS A 121 13.90 1.03 -16.13
C LYS A 121 13.48 -0.43 -15.89
N LYS A 122 13.27 -0.79 -14.63
CA LYS A 122 12.95 -2.14 -14.21
C LYS A 122 12.03 -2.10 -13.00
N ASP A 123 10.97 -2.89 -13.09
CA ASP A 123 10.03 -3.08 -11.99
C ASP A 123 10.64 -3.94 -10.88
N PHE A 124 10.37 -3.50 -9.65
CA PHE A 124 10.72 -4.15 -8.40
C PHE A 124 12.23 -4.36 -8.22
N GLY A 125 13.01 -3.34 -8.58
CA GLY A 125 14.41 -3.24 -8.18
C GLY A 125 14.55 -3.14 -6.66
N PHE A 126 15.73 -3.48 -6.13
CA PHE A 126 15.99 -3.46 -4.68
C PHE A 126 15.61 -2.11 -4.05
N SER A 127 16.04 -1.01 -4.65
CA SER A 127 15.81 0.34 -4.13
C SER A 127 14.33 0.76 -4.21
N GLU A 128 13.59 0.31 -5.23
CA GLU A 128 12.13 0.48 -5.26
C GLU A 128 11.51 -0.27 -4.07
N VAL A 129 11.82 -1.56 -3.91
CA VAL A 129 11.23 -2.43 -2.89
C VAL A 129 11.53 -1.96 -1.46
N GLU A 130 12.77 -1.58 -1.16
CA GLU A 130 13.12 -1.08 0.18
C GLU A 130 12.45 0.27 0.46
N SER A 131 12.34 1.15 -0.54
CA SER A 131 11.61 2.42 -0.39
C SER A 131 10.12 2.20 -0.17
N LEU A 132 9.52 1.21 -0.84
CA LEU A 132 8.13 0.79 -0.60
C LEU A 132 7.96 0.32 0.85
N LYS A 133 8.87 -0.51 1.38
CA LYS A 133 8.80 -0.98 2.77
C LYS A 133 8.86 0.17 3.78
N ILE A 134 9.75 1.15 3.56
CA ILE A 134 9.82 2.35 4.40
C ILE A 134 8.51 3.15 4.30
N ALA A 135 7.99 3.36 3.09
CA ALA A 135 6.72 4.05 2.88
C ALA A 135 5.52 3.35 3.57
N ILE A 136 5.53 2.01 3.60
CA ILE A 136 4.53 1.18 4.29
C ILE A 136 4.61 1.35 5.81
N GLN A 137 5.80 1.53 6.39
CA GLN A 137 5.94 1.85 7.83
C GLN A 137 5.23 3.16 8.18
N TYR A 138 5.30 4.14 7.28
CA TYR A 138 4.55 5.40 7.34
C TYR A 138 3.14 5.31 6.72
N ARG A 139 2.62 4.10 6.55
CA ARG A 139 1.22 3.79 6.20
C ARG A 139 0.76 4.36 4.85
N SER A 140 1.67 4.45 3.89
CA SER A 140 1.35 4.83 2.51
C SER A 140 0.50 3.77 1.81
N VAL A 141 -0.74 4.11 1.45
CA VAL A 141 -1.62 3.21 0.68
C VAL A 141 -1.04 2.85 -0.69
N HIS A 142 -0.46 3.83 -1.38
CA HIS A 142 0.08 3.61 -2.71
C HIS A 142 1.31 2.68 -2.66
N ALA A 143 2.07 2.74 -1.56
CA ALA A 143 3.15 1.80 -1.33
C ALA A 143 2.64 0.39 -1.02
N ILE A 144 1.58 0.24 -0.22
CA ILE A 144 0.93 -1.06 0.03
C ILE A 144 0.43 -1.67 -1.28
N GLN A 145 -0.30 -0.90 -2.10
CA GLN A 145 -0.80 -1.34 -3.42
C GLN A 145 0.35 -1.83 -4.31
N ARG A 146 1.41 -1.02 -4.47
CA ARG A 146 2.55 -1.38 -5.32
C ARG A 146 3.35 -2.57 -4.78
N TYR A 147 3.46 -2.71 -3.46
CA TYR A 147 4.08 -3.88 -2.86
C TYR A 147 3.21 -5.14 -3.01
N ASN A 148 1.88 -5.01 -2.98
CA ASN A 148 0.99 -6.12 -3.29
C ASN A 148 1.16 -6.58 -4.75
N GLU A 149 1.30 -5.65 -5.71
CA GLU A 149 1.65 -6.01 -7.10
C GLU A 149 2.97 -6.79 -7.18
N TYR A 150 3.98 -6.40 -6.41
CA TYR A 150 5.25 -7.14 -6.30
C TYR A 150 5.04 -8.57 -5.80
N LEU A 151 4.25 -8.74 -4.74
CA LEU A 151 3.93 -10.05 -4.16
C LEU A 151 3.16 -10.91 -5.17
N TYR A 152 2.16 -10.38 -5.85
CA TYR A 152 1.45 -11.11 -6.91
C TYR A 152 2.39 -11.55 -8.04
N HIS A 153 3.32 -10.69 -8.45
CA HIS A 153 4.31 -11.07 -9.47
C HIS A 153 5.24 -12.20 -8.99
N LYS A 154 5.58 -12.25 -7.70
CA LYS A 154 6.35 -13.36 -7.11
C LYS A 154 5.51 -14.64 -7.02
N ILE A 155 4.27 -14.54 -6.56
CA ILE A 155 3.34 -15.68 -6.42
C ILE A 155 3.19 -16.43 -7.74
N LYS A 156 3.04 -15.70 -8.86
CA LYS A 156 2.94 -16.30 -10.21
C LYS A 156 4.11 -17.21 -10.62
N LYS A 157 5.27 -17.08 -9.97
CA LYS A 157 6.49 -17.83 -10.29
C LYS A 157 6.92 -18.77 -9.17
N ALA A 158 6.20 -18.75 -8.05
CA ALA A 158 6.54 -19.49 -6.85
C ALA A 158 6.07 -20.94 -6.95
N ASN A 159 6.78 -21.83 -6.27
CA ASN A 159 6.27 -23.18 -6.00
C ASN A 159 5.15 -23.12 -4.93
N PRO A 160 4.43 -24.22 -4.64
CA PRO A 160 3.32 -24.19 -3.69
C PRO A 160 3.66 -23.70 -2.28
N GLU A 161 4.82 -24.10 -1.73
CA GLU A 161 5.26 -23.70 -0.38
C GLU A 161 5.62 -22.21 -0.33
N GLU A 162 6.40 -21.74 -1.29
CA GLU A 162 6.75 -20.33 -1.43
C GLU A 162 5.50 -19.47 -1.66
N SER A 163 4.57 -19.94 -2.50
CA SER A 163 3.30 -19.25 -2.77
C SER A 163 2.50 -19.07 -1.48
N HIS A 164 2.46 -20.06 -0.60
CA HIS A 164 1.75 -19.97 0.67
C HIS A 164 2.33 -18.84 1.56
N LEU A 165 3.65 -18.79 1.72
CA LEU A 165 4.33 -17.74 2.49
C LEU A 165 4.09 -16.34 1.88
N LEU A 166 4.13 -16.23 0.55
CA LEU A 166 3.86 -14.97 -0.15
C LEU A 166 2.42 -14.51 0.02
N PHE A 167 1.44 -15.42 0.05
CA PHE A 167 0.04 -15.06 0.36
C PHE A 167 -0.12 -14.59 1.81
N GLN A 168 0.56 -15.21 2.77
CA GLN A 168 0.56 -14.72 4.16
C GLN A 168 1.13 -13.31 4.27
N GLU A 169 2.24 -13.04 3.57
CA GLU A 169 2.84 -11.70 3.50
C GLU A 169 1.87 -10.69 2.85
N LEU A 170 1.22 -11.08 1.75
CA LEU A 170 0.25 -10.26 1.03
C LEU A 170 -0.95 -9.90 1.93
N VAL A 171 -1.54 -10.89 2.61
CA VAL A 171 -2.65 -10.67 3.55
C VAL A 171 -2.22 -9.75 4.70
N SER A 172 -1.03 -9.97 5.26
CA SER A 172 -0.48 -9.13 6.33
C SER A 172 -0.30 -7.68 5.86
N ASN A 173 0.22 -7.48 4.65
CA ASN A 173 0.39 -6.15 4.08
C ASN A 173 -0.95 -5.46 3.77
N SER A 174 -1.93 -6.19 3.21
CA SER A 174 -3.29 -5.69 2.95
C SER A 174 -4.00 -5.26 4.24
N LYS A 175 -3.86 -6.02 5.34
CA LYS A 175 -4.46 -5.68 6.64
C LYS A 175 -3.99 -4.33 7.19
N ARG A 176 -2.82 -3.83 6.78
CA ARG A 176 -2.31 -2.51 7.18
C ARG A 176 -3.18 -1.35 6.66
N MET A 177 -3.99 -1.58 5.63
CA MET A 177 -4.89 -0.57 5.06
C MET A 177 -6.16 -0.37 5.88
N LEU A 178 -6.59 -1.38 6.65
CA LEU A 178 -7.90 -1.37 7.30
C LEU A 178 -8.14 -0.17 8.22
N PRO A 179 -7.20 0.23 9.10
CA PRO A 179 -7.45 1.32 10.05
C PRO A 179 -7.66 2.70 9.39
N GLN A 180 -7.26 2.86 8.12
CA GLN A 180 -7.17 4.17 7.47
C GLN A 180 -7.99 4.27 6.19
N TYR A 181 -8.07 3.18 5.42
CA TYR A 181 -8.67 3.17 4.09
C TYR A 181 -9.98 2.40 4.02
N GLY A 182 -10.47 1.94 5.18
CA GLY A 182 -11.82 1.42 5.37
C GLY A 182 -12.23 0.43 4.27
N SER A 183 -13.34 0.73 3.60
CA SER A 183 -13.91 -0.12 2.53
C SER A 183 -12.91 -0.44 1.42
N TYR A 184 -12.07 0.53 1.01
CA TYR A 184 -11.02 0.28 0.02
C TYR A 184 -10.00 -0.76 0.52
N GLY A 185 -9.58 -0.65 1.78
CA GLY A 185 -8.66 -1.60 2.41
C GLY A 185 -9.25 -3.00 2.53
N TYR A 186 -10.53 -3.11 2.88
CA TYR A 186 -11.23 -4.40 2.93
C TYR A 186 -11.38 -5.03 1.55
N MET A 187 -11.61 -4.24 0.49
CA MET A 187 -11.62 -4.77 -0.87
C MET A 187 -10.25 -5.34 -1.30
N VAL A 188 -9.15 -4.65 -0.96
CA VAL A 188 -7.78 -5.16 -1.19
C VAL A 188 -7.52 -6.45 -0.40
N LEU A 189 -8.04 -6.55 0.82
CA LEU A 189 -7.95 -7.77 1.65
C LEU A 189 -8.78 -8.92 1.07
N ALA A 190 -10.00 -8.64 0.60
CA ALA A 190 -10.86 -9.61 -0.05
C ALA A 190 -10.22 -10.16 -1.33
N GLU A 191 -9.58 -9.32 -2.15
CA GLU A 191 -8.81 -9.76 -3.31
C GLU A 191 -7.69 -10.72 -2.90
N ALA A 192 -6.91 -10.40 -1.86
CA ALA A 192 -5.80 -11.25 -1.41
C ALA A 192 -6.27 -12.65 -0.98
N HIS A 193 -7.34 -12.73 -0.19
CA HIS A 193 -7.95 -14.00 0.19
C HIS A 193 -8.59 -14.71 -1.01
N GLY A 194 -9.25 -13.98 -1.91
CA GLY A 194 -9.93 -14.54 -3.07
C GLY A 194 -8.97 -15.18 -4.07
N GLN A 195 -7.83 -14.53 -4.34
CA GLN A 195 -6.77 -15.10 -5.17
C GLN A 195 -6.17 -16.37 -4.54
N ASN A 196 -6.00 -16.41 -3.21
CA ASN A 196 -5.53 -17.62 -2.53
C ASN A 196 -6.59 -18.74 -2.58
N CYS A 197 -7.87 -18.41 -2.37
CA CYS A 197 -8.99 -19.34 -2.48
C CYS A 197 -9.02 -20.00 -3.87
N ILE A 198 -8.96 -19.21 -4.94
CA ILE A 198 -8.94 -19.71 -6.33
C ILE A 198 -7.74 -20.63 -6.56
N ARG A 199 -6.55 -20.27 -6.07
CA ARG A 199 -5.37 -21.14 -6.18
C ARG A 199 -5.58 -22.47 -5.46
N LEU A 200 -6.10 -22.45 -4.24
CA LEU A 200 -6.35 -23.65 -3.44
C LEU A 200 -7.38 -24.57 -4.13
N LEU A 201 -8.45 -24.01 -4.69
CA LEU A 201 -9.41 -24.75 -5.50
C LEU A 201 -8.75 -25.42 -6.70
N ASN A 202 -7.94 -24.68 -7.48
CA ASN A 202 -7.24 -25.25 -8.64
C ASN A 202 -6.26 -26.38 -8.25
N ASN A 203 -5.81 -26.39 -7.00
CA ASN A 203 -4.95 -27.43 -6.44
C ASN A 203 -5.72 -28.54 -5.67
N HIS A 204 -7.06 -28.51 -5.70
CA HIS A 204 -7.93 -29.44 -4.98
C HIS A 204 -7.73 -29.43 -3.44
N GLU A 205 -7.24 -28.33 -2.88
CA GLU A 205 -7.07 -28.12 -1.43
C GLU A 205 -8.36 -27.55 -0.80
N ILE A 206 -9.47 -28.30 -0.89
CA ILE A 206 -10.85 -27.81 -0.66
C ILE A 206 -11.06 -27.23 0.75
N GLU A 207 -10.62 -27.92 1.80
CA GLU A 207 -10.81 -27.46 3.18
C GLU A 207 -10.13 -26.10 3.44
N LYS A 208 -8.95 -25.89 2.85
CA LYS A 208 -8.23 -24.61 2.95
C LYS A 208 -8.91 -23.54 2.10
N ALA A 209 -9.40 -23.90 0.91
CA ALA A 209 -10.14 -23.00 0.06
C ALA A 209 -11.41 -22.48 0.75
N GLU A 210 -12.13 -23.33 1.49
CA GLU A 210 -13.31 -22.96 2.25
C GLU A 210 -12.99 -21.93 3.35
N GLN A 211 -11.84 -22.07 4.02
CA GLN A 211 -11.39 -21.11 5.02
C GLN A 211 -11.11 -19.73 4.40
N GLU A 212 -10.36 -19.70 3.29
CA GLU A 212 -10.10 -18.47 2.56
C GLU A 212 -11.39 -17.84 2.03
N TYR A 213 -12.31 -18.64 1.50
CA TYR A 213 -13.62 -18.19 1.03
C TYR A 213 -14.42 -17.47 2.13
N LYS A 214 -14.48 -18.03 3.33
CA LYS A 214 -15.14 -17.38 4.48
C LYS A 214 -14.51 -16.02 4.81
N LEU A 215 -13.18 -15.92 4.76
CA LEU A 215 -12.45 -14.67 4.99
C LEU A 215 -12.71 -13.63 3.88
N VAL A 216 -12.88 -14.05 2.63
CA VAL A 216 -13.31 -13.16 1.54
C VAL A 216 -14.69 -12.57 1.85
N LEU A 217 -15.66 -13.40 2.21
CA LEU A 217 -17.03 -12.94 2.51
C LEU A 217 -17.04 -11.97 3.69
N GLU A 218 -16.31 -12.27 4.76
CA GLU A 218 -16.18 -11.40 5.93
C GLU A 218 -15.56 -10.04 5.55
N ALA A 219 -14.50 -10.03 4.74
CA ALA A 219 -13.89 -8.80 4.28
C ALA A 219 -14.87 -7.96 3.43
N LEU A 220 -15.64 -8.59 2.54
CA LEU A 220 -16.61 -7.90 1.69
C LEU A 220 -17.83 -7.38 2.47
N ASP A 221 -18.26 -8.10 3.50
CA ASP A 221 -19.31 -7.63 4.41
C ASP A 221 -18.86 -6.41 5.21
N ASN A 222 -17.62 -6.44 5.74
CA ASN A 222 -17.01 -5.28 6.37
C ASN A 222 -16.84 -4.12 5.40
N ALA A 223 -16.40 -4.37 4.16
CA ALA A 223 -16.29 -3.34 3.14
C ALA A 223 -17.63 -2.67 2.83
N THR A 224 -18.71 -3.44 2.84
CA THR A 224 -20.09 -2.95 2.63
C THR A 224 -20.54 -2.09 3.80
N LEU A 225 -20.31 -2.55 5.02
CA LEU A 225 -20.75 -1.89 6.25
C LEU A 225 -20.23 -0.46 6.37
N ILE A 226 -18.98 -0.21 5.97
CA ILE A 226 -18.32 1.10 6.13
C ILE A 226 -18.13 1.87 4.81
N LEU A 227 -18.85 1.47 3.75
CA LEU A 227 -18.69 2.02 2.42
C LEU A 227 -18.95 3.53 2.39
N ASN A 228 -20.00 3.99 3.07
CA ASN A 228 -20.44 5.38 3.05
C ASN A 228 -19.47 6.30 3.81
N GLU A 229 -18.87 5.81 4.88
CA GLU A 229 -17.89 6.52 5.70
C GLU A 229 -16.51 6.59 5.00
N SER A 230 -16.25 5.66 4.08
CA SER A 230 -14.95 5.51 3.43
C SER A 230 -14.78 6.34 2.16
N GLN A 231 -15.73 7.19 1.76
CA GLN A 231 -15.70 7.86 0.45
C GLN A 231 -14.42 8.68 0.20
N TYR A 232 -13.96 9.43 1.20
CA TYR A 232 -12.74 10.23 1.08
C TYR A 232 -11.47 9.38 1.05
N SER A 233 -11.42 8.30 1.82
CA SER A 233 -10.26 7.40 1.82
C SER A 233 -10.22 6.55 0.55
N ILE A 234 -11.37 6.18 -0.01
CA ILE A 234 -11.51 5.58 -1.34
C ILE A 234 -10.97 6.54 -2.40
N GLN A 235 -11.36 7.82 -2.38
CA GLN A 235 -10.83 8.80 -3.35
C GLN A 235 -9.31 8.90 -3.27
N ASN A 236 -8.75 9.05 -2.06
CA ASN A 236 -7.30 9.15 -1.87
C ASN A 236 -6.56 7.89 -2.35
N ALA A 237 -7.03 6.70 -1.99
CA ALA A 237 -6.41 5.42 -2.34
C ALA A 237 -6.51 5.11 -3.84
N SER A 238 -7.66 5.41 -4.45
CA SER A 238 -7.95 5.12 -5.85
C SER A 238 -7.53 6.21 -6.81
N LEU A 239 -7.07 7.36 -6.33
CA LEU A 239 -6.89 8.57 -7.13
C LEU A 239 -8.17 9.01 -7.86
N GLY A 240 -9.32 8.86 -7.19
CA GLY A 240 -10.65 9.22 -7.73
C GLY A 240 -11.29 8.17 -8.63
N PHE A 241 -10.63 7.02 -8.87
CA PHE A 241 -11.17 5.97 -9.74
C PHE A 241 -12.09 4.96 -9.02
N GLY A 242 -12.27 5.09 -7.70
CA GLY A 242 -13.19 4.27 -6.93
C GLY A 242 -12.67 2.87 -6.63
N LEU A 243 -13.57 1.99 -6.19
CA LEU A 243 -13.22 0.66 -5.69
C LEU A 243 -12.67 -0.29 -6.75
N LYS A 244 -12.93 -0.09 -8.05
CA LYS A 244 -12.35 -0.96 -9.09
C LYS A 244 -10.83 -0.98 -9.13
N TYR A 245 -10.17 0.02 -8.56
CA TYR A 245 -8.70 0.05 -8.45
C TYR A 245 -8.16 -0.74 -7.26
N SER A 246 -9.02 -1.24 -6.37
CA SER A 246 -8.63 -2.04 -5.20
C SER A 246 -8.41 -3.52 -5.52
N ASN A 247 -8.88 -3.98 -6.68
CA ASN A 247 -8.98 -5.40 -7.01
C ASN A 247 -8.64 -5.61 -8.49
N SER A 248 -8.19 -6.82 -8.85
CA SER A 248 -7.75 -7.11 -10.21
C SER A 248 -8.89 -7.44 -11.17
N TRP A 249 -10.07 -7.73 -10.62
CA TRP A 249 -11.29 -8.02 -11.38
C TRP A 249 -12.08 -6.78 -11.80
N GLY A 250 -11.72 -5.59 -11.30
CA GLY A 250 -12.36 -4.34 -11.66
C GLY A 250 -13.74 -4.11 -11.03
N PHE A 251 -14.07 -4.78 -9.92
CA PHE A 251 -15.36 -4.62 -9.23
C PHE A 251 -15.51 -3.23 -8.62
N GLU A 252 -16.61 -2.56 -8.91
CA GLU A 252 -16.92 -1.20 -8.45
C GLU A 252 -17.63 -1.18 -7.10
N SER A 253 -18.10 -2.33 -6.61
CA SER A 253 -18.72 -2.45 -5.28
C SER A 253 -18.36 -3.76 -4.57
N PRO A 254 -18.42 -3.79 -3.22
CA PRO A 254 -18.23 -5.04 -2.48
C PRO A 254 -19.28 -6.10 -2.81
N LEU A 255 -20.52 -5.70 -3.11
CA LEU A 255 -21.58 -6.61 -3.51
C LEU A 255 -21.25 -7.33 -4.82
N GLN A 256 -20.75 -6.63 -5.83
CA GLN A 256 -20.33 -7.24 -7.10
C GLN A 256 -19.22 -8.29 -6.88
N ALA A 257 -18.23 -7.96 -6.06
CA ALA A 257 -17.15 -8.89 -5.71
C ALA A 257 -17.69 -10.11 -4.94
N LYS A 258 -18.69 -9.91 -4.07
CA LYS A 258 -19.31 -10.97 -3.26
C LYS A 258 -20.11 -11.94 -4.13
N GLU A 259 -20.94 -11.42 -5.02
CA GLU A 259 -21.71 -12.23 -5.98
C GLU A 259 -20.78 -13.05 -6.88
N PHE A 260 -19.68 -12.45 -7.34
CA PHE A 260 -18.68 -13.15 -8.15
C PHE A 260 -18.05 -14.32 -7.39
N ILE A 261 -17.53 -14.10 -6.17
CA ILE A 261 -16.78 -15.16 -5.47
C ILE A 261 -17.70 -16.31 -5.03
N ILE A 262 -18.93 -16.02 -4.62
CA ILE A 262 -19.95 -17.05 -4.31
C ILE A 262 -20.15 -17.93 -5.53
N LYS A 263 -20.49 -17.31 -6.66
CA LYS A 263 -20.75 -18.03 -7.91
C LYS A 263 -19.54 -18.85 -8.37
N TYR A 264 -18.34 -18.26 -8.33
CA TYR A 264 -17.11 -18.96 -8.72
C TYR A 264 -16.86 -20.19 -7.84
N TYR A 265 -16.99 -20.04 -6.53
CA TYR A 265 -16.75 -21.10 -5.56
C TYR A 265 -17.73 -22.27 -5.74
N GLU A 266 -19.03 -21.97 -5.82
CA GLU A 266 -20.09 -22.98 -6.02
C GLU A 266 -19.91 -23.75 -7.33
N GLN A 267 -19.71 -23.03 -8.45
CA GLN A 267 -19.51 -23.66 -9.76
C GLN A 267 -18.28 -24.58 -9.80
N THR A 268 -17.22 -24.19 -9.09
CA THR A 268 -16.00 -24.99 -9.02
C THR A 268 -16.23 -26.28 -8.24
N LEU A 269 -16.91 -26.21 -7.08
CA LEU A 269 -17.23 -27.40 -6.29
C LEU A 269 -18.15 -28.37 -7.04
N ASP A 270 -19.17 -27.86 -7.72
CA ASP A 270 -20.06 -28.68 -8.54
C ASP A 270 -19.25 -29.43 -9.61
N SER A 271 -18.38 -28.73 -10.34
CA SER A 271 -17.56 -29.33 -11.40
C SER A 271 -16.62 -30.45 -10.88
N MET A 272 -16.10 -30.32 -9.66
CA MET A 272 -15.25 -31.33 -9.03
C MET A 272 -16.07 -32.58 -8.65
N SER A 273 -17.28 -32.41 -8.11
CA SER A 273 -18.16 -33.52 -7.75
C SER A 273 -18.61 -34.35 -8.97
N PHE A 274 -18.78 -33.71 -10.14
CA PHE A 274 -19.07 -34.41 -11.40
C PHE A 274 -17.86 -35.17 -11.97
N SER A 275 -16.64 -34.70 -11.71
CA SER A 275 -15.43 -35.38 -12.17
C SER A 275 -15.12 -36.67 -11.39
N ASP A 276 -15.42 -36.69 -10.09
CA ASP A 276 -15.28 -37.86 -9.22
C ASP A 276 -16.34 -38.94 -9.50
N SER A 277 -17.56 -38.53 -9.85
CA SER A 277 -18.65 -39.44 -10.24
C SER A 277 -18.45 -40.06 -11.64
N ALA A 278 -17.74 -39.38 -12.55
CA ALA A 278 -17.40 -39.93 -13.86
C ALA A 278 -16.23 -40.93 -13.83
N HIS A 279 -15.31 -40.83 -12.86
CA HIS A 279 -14.21 -41.79 -12.68
C HIS A 279 -14.63 -43.08 -11.95
N SER A 280 -15.77 -43.06 -11.27
CA SER A 280 -16.33 -44.23 -10.56
C SER A 280 -17.24 -45.10 -11.45
N ILE A 281 -17.48 -44.72 -12.72
CA ILE A 281 -18.18 -45.53 -13.73
C ILE A 281 -17.16 -46.11 -14.72
N LYS A 282 -16.20 -46.89 -14.21
CA LYS A 282 -15.41 -47.85 -14.99
C LYS A 282 -15.17 -49.09 -14.13
N VAL A 283 -16.19 -49.94 -14.05
CA VAL A 283 -16.07 -51.37 -13.71
C VAL A 283 -16.94 -52.14 -14.69
#